data_AF-A0A076GXY2-F1
#
_entry.id   AF-A0A076GXY2-F1
#
_cell.length_a   1.000
_cell.length_b   1.000
_cell.length_c   1.000
_cell.angle_alpha   90.00
_cell.angle_beta   90.00
_cell.angle_gamma   90.00
#
_symmetry.space_group_name_H-M   'P 1'
#
loop_
_entity.id
_entity.type
_entity.pdbx_description
1 polymer ?
#
loop_
_entity_poly.entity_id
_entity_poly.type
_entity_poly.pdbx_seq_one_letter_code
_entity_poly.pdbx_strand_id
1 'polypeptide(L)' 'MTLTFAKRPAVADQRDAHQQAAHQFFEQARDQAHHGLISEAGLLILKGLDQERRAQVSGPQVMQLIKPRL' A
#
# COMPACT_ATOMS: atom_id res chain seq x y z
N MET A 1 9.43 -29.67 -25.49
CA MET A 1 8.45 -28.72 -24.94
C MET A 1 9.06 -28.10 -23.68
N THR A 2 9.91 -27.08 -23.84
CA THR A 2 10.60 -26.41 -22.73
C THR A 2 9.72 -25.29 -22.19
N LEU A 3 9.26 -25.42 -20.94
CA LEU A 3 8.48 -24.41 -20.23
C LEU A 3 9.38 -23.20 -19.92
N THR A 4 9.21 -22.12 -20.66
CA THR A 4 9.84 -20.83 -20.35
C THR A 4 9.21 -20.25 -19.09
N PHE A 5 9.92 -20.34 -17.96
CA PHE A 5 9.60 -19.55 -16.77
C PHE A 5 9.80 -18.08 -17.11
N ALA A 6 8.70 -17.38 -17.42
CA ALA A 6 8.71 -15.93 -17.55
C ALA A 6 9.14 -15.34 -16.20
N LYS A 7 10.38 -14.84 -16.14
CA LYS A 7 10.90 -14.09 -14.99
C LYS A 7 9.95 -12.91 -14.78
N ARG A 8 9.10 -12.98 -13.73
CA ARG A 8 8.30 -11.82 -13.33
C ARG A 8 9.26 -10.66 -13.10
N PRO A 9 9.01 -9.48 -13.66
CA PRO A 9 9.85 -8.34 -13.40
C PRO A 9 9.76 -8.02 -11.91
N ALA A 10 10.90 -7.80 -11.26
CA ALA A 10 10.99 -7.51 -9.82
C ALA A 10 10.07 -6.35 -9.36
N VAL A 11 9.70 -5.46 -10.29
CA VAL A 11 8.74 -4.37 -10.08
C VAL A 11 7.32 -4.88 -9.80
N ALA A 12 6.89 -5.96 -10.46
CA ALA A 12 5.58 -6.57 -10.21
C ALA A 12 5.54 -7.20 -8.82
N ASP A 13 6.61 -7.87 -8.40
CA ASP A 13 6.70 -8.47 -7.06
C ASP A 13 6.74 -7.40 -5.96
N GLN A 14 7.42 -6.26 -6.20
CA GLN A 14 7.40 -5.13 -5.27
C GLN A 14 6.03 -4.48 -5.14
N ARG A 15 5.31 -4.32 -6.26
CA ARG A 15 3.94 -3.82 -6.24
C ARG A 15 3.04 -4.73 -5.42
N ASP A 16 3.08 -6.03 -5.67
CA ASP A 16 2.23 -6.99 -5.00
C ASP A 16 2.55 -7.04 -3.49
N ALA A 17 3.83 -6.91 -3.12
CA ALA A 17 4.26 -6.78 -1.72
C ALA A 17 3.71 -5.51 -1.05
N HIS A 18 3.75 -4.37 -1.73
CA HIS A 18 3.18 -3.12 -1.22
C HIS A 18 1.65 -3.22 -1.07
N GLN A 19 0.96 -3.85 -2.04
CA GLN A 19 -0.48 -4.07 -1.94
C GLN A 19 -0.84 -4.99 -0.77
N GLN A 20 -0.10 -6.07 -0.56
CA GLN A 20 -0.28 -6.97 0.58
C GLN A 20 -0.08 -6.24 1.91
N ALA A 21 0.96 -5.41 2.01
CA ALA A 21 1.24 -4.62 3.21
C ALA A 21 0.14 -3.59 3.49
N ALA A 22 -0.40 -2.94 2.45
CA ALA A 22 -1.54 -2.03 2.60
C ALA A 22 -2.75 -2.73 3.22
N HIS A 23 -3.14 -3.89 2.68
CA HIS A 23 -4.25 -4.68 3.21
C HIS A 23 -4.03 -5.08 4.67
N GLN A 24 -2.81 -5.48 5.06
CA GLN A 24 -2.50 -5.80 6.45
C GLN A 24 -2.68 -4.59 7.38
N PHE A 25 -2.24 -3.40 6.97
CA PHE A 25 -2.43 -2.19 7.76
C PHE A 25 -3.90 -1.83 7.92
N PHE A 26 -4.73 -2.00 6.89
CA PHE A 26 -6.16 -1.71 6.98
C PHE A 26 -6.92 -2.72 7.86
N GLU A 27 -6.59 -4.01 7.79
CA GLU A 27 -7.16 -5.00 8.71
C GLU A 27 -6.80 -4.67 10.16
N GLN A 28 -5.54 -4.34 10.45
CA GLN A 28 -5.12 -3.90 11.78
C GLN A 28 -5.83 -2.62 12.21
N ALA A 29 -6.00 -1.64 11.31
CA ALA A 29 -6.70 -0.41 11.60
C ALA A 29 -8.17 -0.67 11.99
N ARG A 30 -8.83 -1.60 11.29
CA ARG A 30 -10.19 -2.04 11.61
C ARG A 30 -10.26 -2.62 13.02
N ASP A 31 -9.33 -3.49 13.38
CA ASP A 31 -9.28 -4.10 14.71
C ASP A 31 -9.06 -3.04 15.81
N GLN A 32 -8.12 -2.11 15.62
CA GLN A 32 -7.89 -1.00 16.57
C GLN A 32 -9.13 -0.11 16.70
N ALA A 33 -9.80 0.22 15.59
CA ALA A 33 -11.03 1.00 15.61
C ALA A 33 -12.17 0.29 16.36
N HIS A 34 -12.29 -1.04 16.21
CA HIS A 34 -13.24 -1.85 16.98
C HIS A 34 -12.97 -1.81 18.49
N HIS A 35 -11.71 -1.67 18.89
CA HIS A 35 -11.31 -1.49 20.29
C HIS A 35 -11.41 -0.03 20.78
N GLY A 36 -11.88 0.91 19.95
CA GLY A 36 -11.97 2.33 20.29
C GLY A 36 -10.63 3.07 20.26
N LEU A 37 -9.57 2.44 19.75
CA LEU A 37 -8.22 2.98 19.64
C LEU A 37 -8.10 3.78 18.34
N ILE A 38 -8.80 4.91 18.29
CA ILE A 38 -9.01 5.71 17.07
C ILE A 38 -7.70 6.32 16.55
N SER A 39 -6.81 6.77 17.44
CA SER A 39 -5.51 7.35 17.06
C SER A 39 -4.61 6.32 16.39
N GLU A 40 -4.55 5.12 16.95
CA GLU A 40 -3.77 3.98 16.47
C GLU A 40 -4.32 3.47 15.13
N ALA A 41 -5.65 3.36 15.03
CA ALA A 41 -6.32 3.05 13.78
C ALA A 41 -5.99 4.09 12.68
N GLY A 42 -6.03 5.38 13.02
CA GLY A 42 -5.66 6.46 12.10
C GLY A 42 -4.21 6.34 11.60
N LEU A 43 -3.26 6.06 12.49
CA LEU A 43 -1.85 5.84 12.11
C LEU A 43 -1.68 4.64 11.17
N LEU A 44 -2.42 3.57 11.40
CA LEU A 44 -2.38 2.37 10.55
C LEU A 44 -2.98 2.65 9.16
N ILE A 45 -4.09 3.40 9.08
CA ILE A 45 -4.67 3.83 7.79
C ILE A 45 -3.64 4.62 6.99
N LEU A 46 -2.96 5.60 7.61
CA LEU A 46 -1.93 6.39 6.92
C LEU A 46 -0.77 5.54 6.41
N LYS A 47 -0.35 4.51 7.17
CA LYS A 47 0.66 3.55 6.72
C LYS A 47 0.17 2.71 5.54
N GLY A 48 -1.08 2.25 5.56
CA GLY A 48 -1.70 1.53 4.44
C GLY A 48 -1.71 2.35 3.16
N LEU A 49 -2.14 3.62 3.25
CA LEU A 49 -2.15 4.56 2.13
C LEU A 49 -0.74 4.83 1.57
N ASP A 50 0.30 4.88 2.42
CA ASP A 50 1.69 5.00 1.94
C ASP A 50 2.12 3.77 1.12
N GLN A 51 1.65 2.58 1.48
CA GLN A 51 1.93 1.35 0.74
C GLN A 51 1.14 1.31 -0.59
N GLU A 52 -0.13 1.72 -0.61
CA GLU A 52 -0.89 1.84 -1.88
C GLU A 52 -0.23 2.82 -2.85
N ARG A 53 0.28 3.94 -2.33
CA ARG A 53 1.08 4.91 -3.09
C ARG A 53 2.33 4.28 -3.70
N ARG A 54 3.03 3.42 -2.96
CA ARG A 54 4.22 2.69 -3.45
C ARG A 54 3.87 1.58 -4.43
N ALA A 55 2.70 0.96 -4.29
CA ALA A 55 2.20 -0.06 -5.20
C ALA A 55 1.75 0.52 -6.56
N GLN A 56 1.43 1.82 -6.64
CA GLN A 56 0.84 2.44 -7.85
C GLN A 56 -0.49 1.78 -8.27
N VAL A 57 -1.19 1.09 -7.34
CA VAL A 57 -2.36 0.23 -7.64
C VAL A 57 -3.68 0.98 -7.75
N SER A 58 -3.79 2.23 -7.25
CA SER A 58 -5.03 2.99 -7.33
C SER A 58 -4.83 4.51 -7.38
N GLY A 59 -5.08 5.06 -8.56
CA GLY A 59 -5.80 6.34 -8.73
C GLY A 59 -5.08 7.63 -8.35
N PRO A 60 -5.62 8.78 -8.80
CA PRO A 60 -4.94 10.06 -8.77
C PRO A 60 -4.55 10.44 -7.35
N GLN A 61 -3.26 10.75 -7.20
CA GLN A 61 -2.61 11.27 -6.01
C GLN A 61 -3.51 12.26 -5.25
N VAL A 62 -4.19 11.78 -4.20
CA VAL A 62 -5.08 12.61 -3.36
C VAL A 62 -4.32 13.76 -2.70
N MET A 63 -3.00 13.76 -2.71
CA MET A 63 -2.17 14.84 -2.18
C MET A 63 -1.03 15.19 -3.16
N GLN A 64 -1.32 15.78 -4.32
CA GLN A 64 -0.35 16.55 -5.13
C GLN A 64 0.17 17.81 -4.36
N LEU A 65 0.24 17.77 -3.04
CA LEU A 65 0.64 18.88 -2.17
C LEU A 65 2.15 19.12 -2.15
N ILE A 66 2.94 18.20 -2.70
CA ILE A 66 4.36 18.42 -2.92
C ILE A 66 4.63 18.27 -4.41
N LYS A 67 4.44 19.37 -5.14
CA LYS A 67 5.17 19.60 -6.40
C LYS A 67 6.66 19.62 -6.06
N PRO A 68 7.53 18.88 -6.78
CA PRO A 68 8.96 19.13 -6.68
C PRO A 68 9.21 20.56 -7.13
N ARG A 69 9.90 21.36 -6.31
CA ARG A 69 10.51 22.59 -6.83
C ARG A 69 11.76 22.15 -7.58
N LEU A 70 11.64 22.13 -8.91
CA LEU A 70 12.70 22.10 -9.92
C LEU A 70 13.81 21.07 -9.69
#